data_AF-A0A317H9T5-F1
#
_entry.id   AF-A0A317H9T5-F1
#
_cell.length_a   1.000
_cell.length_b   1.000
_cell.length_c   1.000
_cell.angle_alpha   90.00
_cell.angle_beta   90.00
_cell.angle_gamma   90.00
#
_symmetry.space_group_name_H-M   'P 1'
#
loop_
_entity.id
_entity.type
_entity.pdbx_description
1 polymer ?
#
loop_
_entity_poly.entity_id
_entity_poly.type
_entity_poly.pdbx_seq_one_letter_code
_entity_poly.pdbx_strand_id
1 'polypeptide(L)'
;MQSVEQTRNQSGRMAPMPGAKRQGRAWIRRIRLINWHGHENAVLDVMGDMLAIIGENGSGKSLVLDAMDWALFPTSNKQFNAAAREGGRTSKRTLSNTILFFDPHGIDRPNKGWRRQRTVGYCAVEIEHEGEGRWVYGSAAAATPHAAHPFYYALPASLDHVSFLEITPRGQVPLQMPEFRGVNDAAVNRGGAIFNATQCEEYNRLIARRLLNIEGADWQRRYDALYDVLHRMLGLRVDDTLVSDPSGVVREFLPIVDRPHLERLVEGLESIQRIHHDIEEYAKLRATLAGVVLARKKYHEAVLHNASLSWLRSAWISEDASAALATAEESLHEAESSARQAEAEEEAAYAEETAARRELESLQQLHQGEVVQAVARANETLSSTQHAQDRAARELRQATERLQRSEEAVAAARHSLDT
;
A
#
# COMPACT_ATOMS: atom_id res chain seq x y z
N MET A 1 -7.74 -17.46 28.43
CA MET A 1 -8.59 -18.30 27.56
C MET A 1 -8.66 -17.60 26.21
N GLN A 2 -7.73 -17.93 25.31
CA GLN A 2 -8.00 -18.79 24.13
C GLN A 2 -9.20 -18.24 23.34
N SER A 3 -9.12 -17.78 22.09
CA SER A 3 -8.31 -18.24 20.97
C SER A 3 -8.64 -17.37 19.75
N VAL A 4 -7.69 -16.59 19.19
CA VAL A 4 -7.79 -16.08 17.80
C VAL A 4 -6.36 -15.85 17.27
N GLU A 5 -5.64 -16.93 17.06
CA GLU A 5 -4.40 -16.93 16.28
C GLU A 5 -4.58 -18.02 15.22
N GLN A 6 -4.62 -17.59 13.94
CA GLN A 6 -4.42 -18.36 12.70
C GLN A 6 -5.40 -17.91 11.60
N THR A 7 -5.07 -16.81 10.91
CA THR A 7 -5.35 -16.65 9.45
C THR A 7 -4.64 -15.40 8.92
N ARG A 8 -3.32 -15.47 8.80
CA ARG A 8 -2.55 -14.52 8.00
C ARG A 8 -1.36 -15.23 7.37
N ASN A 9 -1.64 -15.96 6.28
CA ASN A 9 -0.66 -16.25 5.23
C ASN A 9 -1.41 -16.81 4.01
N GLN A 10 -1.95 -15.92 3.19
CA GLN A 10 -2.24 -16.22 1.79
C GLN A 10 -1.59 -15.11 0.97
N SER A 11 -0.31 -15.30 0.71
CA SER A 11 0.39 -14.62 -0.38
C SER A 11 -0.32 -14.99 -1.69
N GLY A 12 -0.73 -13.97 -2.44
CA GLY A 12 -1.45 -14.11 -3.70
C GLY A 12 -0.61 -14.85 -4.73
N ARG A 13 -0.78 -16.17 -4.80
CA ARG A 13 -0.67 -16.89 -6.07
C ARG A 13 -1.88 -16.47 -6.89
N MET A 14 -1.65 -15.62 -7.90
CA MET A 14 -2.62 -15.43 -8.96
C MET A 14 -3.05 -16.81 -9.47
N ALA A 15 -4.32 -17.16 -9.24
CA ALA A 15 -4.92 -18.32 -9.86
C ALA A 15 -4.77 -18.17 -11.39
N PRO A 16 -4.36 -19.23 -12.12
CA PRO A 16 -4.35 -19.17 -13.57
C PRO A 16 -5.78 -18.90 -14.05
N MET A 17 -5.93 -17.90 -14.91
CA MET A 17 -7.18 -17.53 -15.56
C MET A 17 -7.90 -18.80 -16.09
N PRO A 18 -9.19 -19.00 -15.79
CA PRO A 18 -9.94 -20.12 -16.34
C PRO A 18 -10.24 -19.84 -17.81
N GLY A 19 -9.56 -20.53 -18.73
CA GLY A 19 -9.88 -20.42 -20.16
C GLY A 19 -8.83 -20.89 -21.17
N ALA A 20 -7.55 -20.98 -20.80
CA ALA A 20 -6.54 -21.57 -21.69
C ALA A 20 -6.34 -23.04 -21.31
N LYS A 21 -7.09 -23.95 -21.93
CA LYS A 21 -6.67 -25.36 -21.98
C LYS A 21 -5.26 -25.34 -22.59
N ARG A 22 -4.24 -25.72 -21.82
CA ARG A 22 -2.94 -26.09 -22.39
C ARG A 22 -3.23 -27.19 -23.41
N GLN A 23 -3.17 -26.86 -24.70
CA GLN A 23 -3.25 -27.86 -25.75
C GLN A 23 -2.07 -28.80 -25.54
N GLY A 24 -2.37 -30.11 -25.51
CA GLY A 24 -1.40 -31.14 -25.16
C GLY A 24 -0.41 -31.40 -26.29
N ARG A 25 0.55 -32.28 -26.04
CA ARG A 25 1.59 -32.66 -27.01
C ARG A 25 0.97 -33.32 -28.25
N ALA A 26 1.64 -33.19 -29.40
CA ALA A 26 1.25 -33.81 -30.65
C ALA A 26 2.37 -34.72 -31.17
N TRP A 27 2.02 -35.92 -31.65
CA TRP A 27 2.97 -36.91 -32.17
C TRP A 27 2.59 -37.33 -33.58
N ILE A 28 3.53 -37.28 -34.52
CA ILE A 28 3.36 -37.90 -35.84
C ILE A 28 3.40 -39.42 -35.66
N ARG A 29 2.38 -40.12 -36.15
CA ARG A 29 2.27 -41.58 -36.06
C ARG A 29 2.51 -42.28 -37.37
N ARG A 30 1.95 -41.75 -38.46
CA ARG A 30 2.05 -42.38 -39.79
C ARG A 30 2.08 -41.33 -40.89
N ILE A 31 2.79 -41.64 -41.97
CA ILE A 31 2.84 -40.82 -43.18
C ILE A 31 2.44 -41.71 -44.36
N ARG A 32 1.50 -41.26 -45.19
CA ARG A 32 1.08 -41.96 -46.40
C ARG A 32 1.36 -41.14 -47.63
N LEU A 33 1.98 -41.77 -48.61
CA LEU A 33 2.31 -41.18 -49.91
C LEU A 33 1.63 -42.01 -50.99
N ILE A 34 0.79 -41.36 -51.78
CA ILE A 34 0.14 -41.97 -52.93
C ILE A 34 0.55 -41.20 -54.17
N ASN A 35 0.96 -41.93 -55.20
CA ASN A 35 1.35 -41.36 -56.48
C ASN A 35 2.47 -40.31 -56.39
N TRP A 36 3.44 -40.54 -55.51
CA TRP A 36 4.70 -39.79 -55.52
C TRP A 36 5.77 -40.55 -56.32
N HIS A 37 6.79 -39.84 -56.78
CA HIS A 37 7.93 -40.45 -57.46
C HIS A 37 8.62 -41.49 -56.55
N GLY A 38 8.66 -42.75 -56.97
CA GLY A 38 9.20 -43.86 -56.16
C GLY A 38 8.26 -44.40 -55.08
N HIS A 39 7.07 -43.82 -54.90
CA HIS A 39 6.08 -44.25 -53.91
C HIS A 39 4.67 -44.24 -54.51
N GLU A 40 4.22 -45.39 -55.01
CA GLU A 40 2.88 -45.52 -55.61
C GLU A 40 1.77 -45.48 -54.55
N ASN A 41 1.92 -46.23 -53.46
CA ASN A 41 1.07 -46.20 -52.28
C ASN A 41 1.88 -46.72 -51.07
N ALA A 42 2.68 -45.84 -50.48
CA ALA A 42 3.53 -46.16 -49.34
C ALA A 42 2.93 -45.63 -48.05
N VAL A 43 3.04 -46.41 -46.97
CA VAL A 43 2.74 -45.98 -45.61
C VAL A 43 4.02 -46.16 -44.78
N LEU A 44 4.40 -45.12 -44.06
CA LEU A 44 5.56 -45.07 -43.20
C LEU A 44 5.08 -44.91 -41.76
N ASP A 45 5.38 -45.88 -40.91
CA ASP A 45 5.10 -45.80 -39.48
C ASP A 45 6.22 -45.04 -38.76
N VAL A 46 5.83 -44.10 -37.91
CA VAL A 46 6.74 -43.30 -37.07
C VAL A 46 6.72 -43.88 -35.67
N MET A 47 7.83 -44.51 -35.30
CA MET A 47 8.00 -45.14 -33.99
C MET A 47 8.86 -44.25 -33.09
N GLY A 48 8.33 -43.90 -31.91
CA GLY A 48 9.02 -43.04 -30.95
C GLY A 48 9.09 -41.58 -31.38
N ASP A 49 10.10 -40.87 -30.88
CA ASP A 49 10.25 -39.41 -31.06
C ASP A 49 11.18 -39.04 -32.24
N MET A 50 11.75 -40.02 -32.95
CA MET A 50 12.69 -39.81 -34.06
C MET A 50 12.44 -40.79 -35.21
N LEU A 51 12.29 -40.26 -36.43
CA LEU A 51 12.23 -41.05 -37.67
C LEU A 51 13.54 -40.87 -38.46
N ALA A 52 14.29 -41.96 -38.64
CA ALA A 52 15.44 -41.99 -39.54
C ALA A 52 15.05 -42.64 -40.88
N ILE A 53 15.17 -41.90 -41.98
CA ILE A 53 14.97 -42.40 -43.34
C ILE A 53 16.33 -42.74 -43.95
N ILE A 54 16.65 -44.03 -44.05
CA ILE A 54 17.93 -44.55 -44.58
C ILE A 54 17.72 -45.17 -45.96
N GLY A 55 18.66 -44.97 -46.87
CA GLY A 55 18.61 -45.54 -48.22
C GLY A 55 19.70 -44.97 -49.14
N GLU A 56 19.80 -45.47 -50.36
CA GLU A 56 20.76 -44.97 -51.36
C GLU A 56 20.38 -43.57 -51.88
N ASN A 57 21.32 -42.88 -52.53
CA ASN A 57 21.01 -41.62 -53.21
C ASN A 57 20.04 -41.87 -54.37
N GLY A 58 18.98 -41.06 -54.47
CA GLY A 58 17.94 -41.22 -55.49
C GLY A 58 16.77 -42.15 -55.10
N SER A 59 16.81 -42.78 -53.92
CA SER A 59 15.73 -43.64 -53.38
C SER A 59 14.44 -42.90 -52.98
N GLY A 60 14.41 -41.56 -53.05
CA GLY A 60 13.22 -40.76 -52.72
C GLY A 60 13.19 -40.18 -51.30
N LYS A 61 14.24 -40.32 -50.48
CA LYS A 61 14.26 -39.81 -49.09
C LYS A 61 13.89 -38.32 -48.96
N SER A 62 14.56 -37.45 -49.72
CA SER A 62 14.26 -36.01 -49.74
C SER A 62 12.85 -35.72 -50.27
N LEU A 63 12.28 -36.61 -51.10
CA LEU A 63 10.93 -36.46 -51.60
C LEU A 63 9.88 -36.72 -50.51
N VAL A 64 10.12 -37.70 -49.63
CA VAL A 64 9.26 -37.95 -48.47
C VAL A 64 9.19 -36.70 -47.58
N LEU A 65 10.35 -36.10 -47.30
CA LEU A 65 10.45 -34.87 -46.52
C LEU A 65 9.79 -33.68 -47.22
N ASP A 66 10.05 -33.50 -48.52
CA ASP A 66 9.40 -32.47 -49.35
C ASP A 66 7.86 -32.62 -49.34
N ALA A 67 7.36 -33.87 -49.40
CA ALA A 67 5.94 -34.17 -49.38
C ALA A 67 5.30 -33.84 -48.01
N MET A 68 5.97 -34.22 -46.91
CA MET A 68 5.53 -33.88 -45.55
C MET A 68 5.51 -32.37 -45.32
N ASP A 69 6.59 -31.68 -45.70
CA ASP A 69 6.68 -30.22 -45.61
C ASP A 69 5.56 -29.57 -46.44
N TRP A 70 5.19 -30.14 -47.59
CA TRP A 70 4.06 -29.63 -48.37
C TRP A 70 2.69 -29.93 -47.75
N ALA A 71 2.54 -31.10 -47.11
CA ALA A 71 1.32 -31.49 -46.41
C ALA A 71 1.05 -30.64 -45.16
N LEU A 72 2.09 -30.36 -44.38
CA LEU A 72 1.96 -29.64 -43.11
C LEU A 72 2.13 -28.12 -43.26
N PHE A 73 2.92 -27.67 -44.23
CA PHE A 73 3.22 -26.24 -44.40
C PHE A 73 3.20 -25.83 -45.88
N PRO A 74 2.01 -25.79 -46.51
CA PRO A 74 1.90 -25.36 -47.89
C PRO A 74 2.13 -23.85 -48.03
N THR A 75 2.87 -23.48 -49.08
CA THR A 75 3.10 -22.10 -49.48
C THR A 75 2.93 -21.96 -50.99
N SER A 76 2.49 -20.80 -51.46
CA SER A 76 2.29 -20.53 -52.90
C SER A 76 3.59 -20.62 -53.70
N ASN A 77 4.73 -20.34 -53.06
CA ASN A 77 6.07 -20.37 -53.65
C ASN A 77 6.92 -21.51 -53.10
N LYS A 78 6.30 -22.66 -52.76
CA LYS A 78 7.03 -23.79 -52.17
C LYS A 78 8.13 -24.26 -53.11
N GLN A 79 9.34 -24.34 -52.57
CA GLN A 79 10.50 -24.82 -53.30
C GLN A 79 10.84 -26.22 -52.82
N PHE A 80 10.79 -27.18 -53.74
CA PHE A 80 11.09 -28.58 -53.46
C PHE A 80 12.61 -28.82 -53.47
N ASN A 81 13.08 -29.73 -52.62
CA ASN A 81 14.47 -30.14 -52.45
C ASN A 81 15.37 -29.06 -51.81
N ALA A 82 14.98 -28.56 -50.62
CA ALA A 82 15.72 -27.54 -49.88
C ALA A 82 17.22 -27.90 -49.70
N ALA A 83 17.53 -29.15 -49.37
CA ALA A 83 18.90 -29.63 -49.16
C ALA A 83 19.83 -29.54 -50.39
N ALA A 84 19.29 -29.51 -51.61
CA ALA A 84 20.11 -29.32 -52.82
C ALA A 84 20.52 -27.86 -53.03
N ARG A 85 19.79 -26.90 -52.44
CA ARG A 85 20.01 -25.46 -52.60
C ARG A 85 21.12 -24.94 -51.71
N GLU A 86 21.22 -25.41 -50.46
CA GLU A 86 22.33 -25.04 -49.57
C GLU A 86 23.69 -25.44 -50.15
N GLY A 87 23.74 -26.50 -50.96
CA GLY A 87 24.92 -26.90 -51.74
C GLY A 87 25.13 -26.16 -53.07
N GLY A 88 24.42 -25.06 -53.33
CA GLY A 88 24.60 -24.21 -54.53
C GLY A 88 23.95 -24.72 -55.83
N ARG A 89 23.09 -25.76 -55.78
CA ARG A 89 22.40 -26.28 -56.98
C ARG A 89 20.94 -25.81 -57.03
N THR A 90 20.53 -25.26 -58.16
CA THR A 90 19.11 -24.93 -58.42
C THR A 90 18.31 -26.21 -58.64
N SER A 91 17.44 -26.54 -57.70
CA SER A 91 16.48 -27.64 -57.85
C SER A 91 15.47 -27.32 -58.96
N LYS A 92 15.31 -28.23 -59.93
CA LYS A 92 14.26 -28.18 -60.96
C LYS A 92 12.99 -28.95 -60.56
N ARG A 93 12.86 -29.39 -59.31
CA ARG A 93 11.70 -30.17 -58.85
C ARG A 93 10.48 -29.26 -58.73
N THR A 94 9.41 -29.63 -59.42
CA THR A 94 8.08 -29.01 -59.32
C THR A 94 7.09 -30.05 -58.81
N LEU A 95 5.99 -29.58 -58.20
CA LEU A 95 4.92 -30.45 -57.73
C LEU A 95 4.33 -31.33 -58.86
N SER A 96 4.23 -30.80 -60.07
CA SER A 96 3.79 -31.58 -61.23
C SER A 96 4.78 -32.71 -61.55
N ASN A 97 6.08 -32.43 -61.57
CA ASN A 97 7.10 -33.42 -61.93
C ASN A 97 7.24 -34.52 -60.84
N THR A 98 7.05 -34.17 -59.57
CA THR A 98 7.12 -35.14 -58.46
C THR A 98 5.95 -36.12 -58.45
N ILE A 99 4.77 -35.72 -58.95
CA ILE A 99 3.57 -36.56 -59.04
C ILE A 99 3.53 -37.35 -60.38
N LEU A 100 3.89 -36.70 -61.49
CA LEU A 100 3.75 -37.26 -62.84
C LEU A 100 4.88 -38.16 -63.30
N PHE A 101 6.02 -38.17 -62.61
CA PHE A 101 7.22 -38.86 -63.10
C PHE A 101 7.62 -38.34 -64.49
N PHE A 102 7.63 -37.02 -64.69
CA PHE A 102 8.09 -36.41 -65.94
C PHE A 102 9.53 -35.90 -65.75
N ASP A 103 10.48 -36.49 -66.47
CA ASP A 103 11.79 -35.90 -66.69
C ASP A 103 11.67 -34.95 -67.91
N PRO A 104 11.65 -33.63 -67.71
CA PRO A 104 11.58 -32.68 -68.82
C PRO A 104 12.81 -32.71 -69.74
N HIS A 105 13.89 -33.42 -69.37
CA HIS A 105 15.10 -33.60 -70.20
C HIS A 105 15.18 -34.98 -70.88
N GLY A 106 14.13 -35.81 -70.75
CA GLY A 106 14.07 -37.15 -71.32
C GLY A 106 13.85 -37.18 -72.84
N ILE A 107 14.73 -36.56 -73.62
CA ILE A 107 14.79 -36.69 -75.09
C ILE A 107 15.19 -38.13 -75.50
N ASP A 108 15.81 -38.92 -74.62
CA ASP A 108 16.39 -40.21 -75.00
C ASP A 108 15.60 -41.48 -74.58
N ARG A 109 14.46 -41.39 -73.86
CA ARG A 109 13.69 -42.58 -73.46
C ARG A 109 12.17 -42.35 -73.46
N PRO A 110 11.50 -42.43 -74.62
CA PRO A 110 10.05 -42.19 -74.75
C PRO A 110 9.14 -43.17 -74.00
N ASN A 111 9.66 -44.28 -73.46
CA ASN A 111 8.88 -45.35 -72.82
C ASN A 111 8.99 -45.43 -71.28
N LYS A 112 9.61 -44.46 -70.61
CA LYS A 112 9.76 -44.48 -69.13
C LYS A 112 8.77 -43.60 -68.35
N GLY A 113 7.72 -43.08 -68.99
CA GLY A 113 6.63 -42.40 -68.27
C GLY A 113 5.54 -43.40 -67.90
N TRP A 114 5.45 -43.81 -66.64
CA TRP A 114 4.28 -44.57 -66.17
C TRP A 114 3.07 -43.63 -66.25
N ARG A 115 2.27 -43.73 -67.31
CA ARG A 115 0.99 -43.00 -67.39
C ARG A 115 0.03 -43.65 -66.39
N ARG A 116 0.03 -43.15 -65.16
CA ARG A 116 -0.93 -43.55 -64.12
C ARG A 116 -2.34 -43.18 -64.60
N GLN A 117 -3.31 -44.06 -64.36
CA GLN A 117 -4.70 -43.87 -64.84
C GLN A 117 -5.33 -42.55 -64.35
N ARG A 118 -4.92 -42.07 -63.17
CA ARG A 118 -5.21 -40.72 -62.66
C ARG A 118 -3.96 -40.11 -62.05
N THR A 119 -3.73 -38.83 -62.31
CA THR A 119 -2.52 -38.10 -61.96
C THR A 119 -2.68 -37.29 -60.67
N VAL A 120 -3.45 -37.80 -59.71
CA VAL A 120 -3.58 -37.18 -58.38
C VAL A 120 -2.56 -37.82 -57.45
N GLY A 121 -1.73 -36.99 -56.81
CA GLY A 121 -0.84 -37.38 -55.71
C GLY A 121 -1.41 -36.95 -54.36
N TYR A 122 -1.23 -37.78 -53.32
CA TYR A 122 -1.61 -37.47 -51.95
C TYR A 122 -0.41 -37.60 -51.01
N CYS A 123 -0.26 -36.66 -50.09
CA CYS A 123 0.54 -36.82 -48.88
C CYS A 123 -0.36 -36.60 -47.67
N ALA A 124 -0.42 -37.59 -46.78
CA ALA A 124 -1.20 -37.55 -45.56
C ALA A 124 -0.29 -37.84 -44.36
N VAL A 125 -0.42 -37.05 -43.30
CA VAL A 125 0.31 -37.17 -42.04
C VAL A 125 -0.72 -37.34 -40.93
N GLU A 126 -0.68 -38.50 -40.29
CA GLU A 126 -1.48 -38.81 -39.10
C GLU A 126 -0.75 -38.28 -37.86
N ILE A 127 -1.42 -37.39 -37.14
CA ILE A 127 -0.94 -36.78 -35.91
C ILE A 127 -1.91 -37.11 -34.79
N GLU A 128 -1.38 -37.67 -33.72
CA GLU A 128 -2.10 -37.90 -32.48
C GLU A 128 -1.92 -36.70 -31.56
N HIS A 129 -3.04 -36.07 -31.19
CA HIS A 129 -3.09 -34.97 -30.25
C HIS A 129 -3.48 -35.47 -28.87
N GLU A 130 -2.69 -35.10 -27.86
CA GLU A 130 -2.99 -35.40 -26.46
C GLU A 130 -4.36 -34.82 -26.07
N GLY A 131 -5.32 -35.71 -25.79
CA GLY A 131 -6.68 -35.35 -25.38
C GLY A 131 -7.67 -35.04 -26.52
N GLU A 132 -7.23 -34.91 -27.78
CA GLU A 132 -8.11 -34.67 -28.95
C GLU A 132 -8.17 -35.86 -29.92
N GLY A 133 -7.33 -36.88 -29.74
CA GLY A 133 -7.29 -38.07 -30.58
C GLY A 133 -6.51 -37.85 -31.88
N ARG A 134 -6.77 -38.70 -32.89
CA ARG A 134 -6.01 -38.71 -34.15
C ARG A 134 -6.62 -37.81 -35.20
N TRP A 135 -5.76 -37.07 -35.87
CA TRP A 135 -6.08 -36.21 -36.99
C TRP A 135 -5.18 -36.54 -38.18
N VAL A 136 -5.73 -36.45 -39.38
CA VAL A 136 -5.00 -36.58 -40.63
C VAL A 136 -4.92 -35.21 -41.29
N TYR A 137 -3.70 -34.69 -41.39
CA TYR A 137 -3.38 -33.47 -42.12
C TYR A 137 -2.74 -33.84 -43.44
N GLY A 138 -3.07 -33.16 -44.52
CA GLY A 138 -2.52 -33.53 -45.80
C GLY A 138 -2.78 -32.57 -46.93
N SER A 139 -2.05 -32.84 -47.99
CA SER A 139 -2.15 -32.14 -49.27
C SER A 139 -2.31 -33.15 -50.39
N ALA A 140 -2.98 -32.73 -51.45
CA ALA A 140 -3.15 -33.51 -52.64
C ALA A 140 -3.19 -32.61 -53.86
N ALA A 141 -2.75 -33.10 -55.01
CA ALA A 141 -2.77 -32.30 -56.23
C ALA A 141 -3.04 -33.17 -57.45
N ALA A 142 -3.98 -32.70 -58.28
CA ALA A 142 -4.14 -33.20 -59.63
C ALA A 142 -3.06 -32.55 -60.51
N ALA A 143 -2.12 -33.35 -60.99
CA ALA A 143 -1.00 -32.86 -61.79
C ALA A 143 -1.23 -33.12 -63.28
N THR A 144 -0.83 -32.16 -64.10
CA THR A 144 -0.64 -32.25 -65.55
C THR A 144 0.78 -31.79 -65.88
N PRO A 145 1.33 -32.11 -67.07
CA PRO A 145 2.69 -31.72 -67.42
C PRO A 145 2.95 -30.21 -67.32
N HIS A 146 1.91 -29.38 -67.36
CA HIS A 146 2.00 -27.92 -67.38
C HIS A 146 1.48 -27.24 -66.11
N ALA A 147 0.68 -27.93 -65.29
CA ALA A 147 0.06 -27.34 -64.09
C ALA A 147 -0.21 -28.39 -63.01
N ALA A 148 -0.26 -27.96 -61.75
CA ALA A 148 -0.77 -28.76 -60.64
C ALA A 148 -1.88 -27.99 -59.94
N HIS A 149 -2.97 -28.67 -59.61
CA HIS A 149 -4.11 -28.12 -58.91
C HIS A 149 -4.17 -28.70 -57.49
N PRO A 150 -3.59 -28.01 -56.50
CA PRO A 150 -3.52 -28.51 -55.14
C PRO A 150 -4.82 -28.28 -54.36
N PHE A 151 -5.06 -29.14 -53.38
CA PHE A 151 -6.05 -28.96 -52.32
C PHE A 151 -5.48 -29.55 -51.01
N TYR A 152 -6.00 -29.07 -49.89
CA TYR A 152 -5.52 -29.40 -48.56
C TYR A 152 -6.64 -29.95 -47.70
N TYR A 153 -6.33 -30.74 -46.69
CA TYR A 153 -7.34 -31.34 -45.83
C TYR A 153 -6.81 -31.57 -44.42
N ALA A 154 -7.69 -31.38 -43.44
CA ALA A 154 -7.47 -31.72 -42.05
C ALA A 154 -8.70 -32.45 -41.54
N LEU A 155 -8.57 -33.74 -41.22
CA LEU A 155 -9.70 -34.62 -40.89
C LEU A 155 -9.52 -35.25 -39.50
N PRO A 156 -10.54 -35.20 -38.61
CA PRO A 156 -10.54 -35.87 -37.32
C PRO A 156 -10.80 -37.38 -37.51
N ALA A 157 -9.77 -38.07 -37.98
CA ALA A 157 -9.80 -39.50 -38.27
C ALA A 157 -8.40 -40.10 -38.15
N SER A 158 -8.34 -41.42 -38.01
CA SER A 158 -7.12 -42.18 -38.26
C SER A 158 -6.95 -42.41 -39.76
N LEU A 159 -5.72 -42.59 -40.22
CA LEU A 159 -5.37 -42.83 -41.61
C LEU A 159 -6.14 -44.02 -42.24
N ASP A 160 -6.48 -45.04 -41.45
CA ASP A 160 -7.23 -46.21 -41.89
C ASP A 160 -8.71 -45.91 -42.20
N HIS A 161 -9.23 -44.81 -41.64
CA HIS A 161 -10.60 -44.36 -41.84
C HIS A 161 -10.73 -43.28 -42.93
N VAL A 162 -9.62 -42.86 -43.54
CA VAL A 162 -9.62 -41.91 -44.65
C VAL A 162 -9.46 -42.67 -45.97
N SER A 163 -10.44 -42.51 -46.86
CA SER A 163 -10.41 -43.13 -48.18
C SER A 163 -9.73 -42.19 -49.17
N PHE A 164 -8.62 -42.65 -49.75
CA PHE A 164 -7.85 -41.91 -50.76
C PHE A 164 -7.98 -42.50 -52.17
N LEU A 165 -8.38 -43.78 -52.25
CA LEU A 165 -8.42 -44.57 -53.46
C LEU A 165 -9.84 -45.12 -53.67
N GLU A 166 -10.29 -45.11 -54.92
CA GLU A 166 -11.48 -45.81 -55.39
C GLU A 166 -11.08 -47.18 -55.94
N ILE A 167 -11.86 -48.22 -55.64
CA ILE A 167 -11.67 -49.54 -56.21
C ILE A 167 -12.44 -49.60 -57.53
N THR A 168 -11.73 -49.68 -58.65
CA THR A 168 -12.33 -49.86 -59.98
C THR A 168 -12.03 -51.27 -60.50
N PRO A 169 -12.77 -51.75 -61.53
CA PRO A 169 -12.47 -53.04 -62.18
C PRO A 169 -11.05 -53.14 -62.77
N ARG A 170 -10.35 -52.01 -62.94
CA ARG A 170 -8.98 -51.91 -63.49
C ARG A 170 -7.91 -51.72 -62.42
N GLY A 171 -8.29 -51.78 -61.13
CA GLY A 171 -7.40 -51.57 -60.00
C GLY A 171 -7.82 -50.38 -59.12
N GLN A 172 -6.95 -50.02 -58.19
CA GLN A 172 -7.15 -48.86 -57.31
C GLN A 172 -6.71 -47.58 -58.02
N VAL A 173 -7.56 -46.57 -58.02
CA VAL A 173 -7.26 -45.25 -58.58
C VAL A 173 -7.45 -44.17 -57.53
N PRO A 174 -6.56 -43.16 -57.46
CA PRO A 174 -6.75 -42.06 -56.53
C PRO A 174 -8.01 -41.25 -56.82
N LEU A 175 -8.69 -40.87 -55.74
CA LEU A 175 -9.86 -40.00 -55.79
C LEU A 175 -9.45 -38.60 -56.27
N GLN A 176 -10.31 -37.93 -57.01
CA GLN A 176 -10.21 -36.49 -57.24
C GLN A 176 -10.87 -35.73 -56.08
N MET A 177 -10.62 -34.43 -55.97
CA MET A 177 -11.13 -33.63 -54.84
C MET A 177 -12.65 -33.77 -54.59
N PRO A 178 -13.55 -33.73 -55.59
CA PRO A 178 -14.99 -33.88 -55.33
C PRO A 178 -15.35 -35.25 -54.77
N GLU A 179 -14.73 -36.30 -55.31
CA GLU A 179 -14.95 -37.68 -54.88
C GLU A 179 -14.36 -37.91 -53.47
N PHE A 180 -13.17 -37.37 -53.21
CA PHE A 180 -12.52 -37.40 -51.90
C PHE A 180 -13.37 -36.71 -50.83
N ARG A 181 -13.96 -35.55 -51.16
CA ARG A 181 -14.91 -34.86 -50.27
C ARG A 181 -16.14 -35.72 -50.01
N GLY A 182 -16.75 -36.29 -51.05
CA GLY A 182 -17.96 -37.09 -50.93
C GLY A 182 -17.76 -38.36 -50.08
N VAL A 183 -16.68 -39.10 -50.32
CA VAL A 183 -16.40 -40.36 -49.60
C VAL A 183 -16.00 -40.10 -48.14
N ASN A 184 -15.34 -38.98 -47.85
CA ASN A 184 -14.89 -38.63 -46.49
C ASN A 184 -15.80 -37.62 -45.78
N ASP A 185 -17.04 -37.42 -46.25
CA ASP A 185 -17.96 -36.40 -45.73
C ASP A 185 -18.25 -36.58 -44.23
N ALA A 186 -18.33 -37.83 -43.76
CA ALA A 186 -18.48 -38.13 -42.33
C ALA A 186 -17.33 -37.57 -41.47
N ALA A 187 -16.09 -37.54 -41.96
CA ALA A 187 -14.96 -36.96 -41.25
C ALA A 187 -14.99 -35.42 -41.30
N VAL A 188 -15.43 -34.85 -42.43
CA VAL A 188 -15.64 -33.40 -42.57
C VAL A 188 -16.71 -32.93 -41.57
N ASN A 189 -17.84 -33.63 -41.50
CA ASN A 189 -18.95 -33.31 -40.58
C ASN A 189 -18.58 -33.41 -39.09
N ARG A 190 -17.52 -34.17 -38.74
CA ARG A 190 -16.99 -34.24 -37.36
C ARG A 190 -16.05 -33.07 -36.99
N GLY A 191 -15.99 -32.03 -37.82
CA GLY A 191 -15.14 -30.86 -37.61
C GLY A 191 -13.85 -30.87 -38.43
N GLY A 192 -13.76 -31.75 -39.43
CA GLY A 192 -12.72 -31.70 -40.45
C GLY A 192 -13.01 -30.64 -41.51
N ALA A 193 -12.01 -30.31 -42.31
CA ALA A 193 -12.12 -29.33 -43.38
C ALA A 193 -11.27 -29.73 -44.60
N ILE A 194 -11.76 -29.37 -45.78
CA ILE A 194 -11.06 -29.53 -47.06
C ILE A 194 -11.03 -28.17 -47.74
N PHE A 195 -9.83 -27.75 -48.12
CA PHE A 195 -9.49 -26.41 -48.59
C PHE A 195 -9.03 -26.48 -50.04
N ASN A 196 -9.52 -25.57 -50.87
CA ASN A 196 -9.00 -25.39 -52.24
C ASN A 196 -7.62 -24.73 -52.23
N ALA A 197 -6.96 -24.70 -53.40
CA ALA A 197 -5.70 -23.97 -53.59
C ALA A 197 -5.75 -22.52 -53.08
N THR A 198 -6.87 -21.82 -53.29
CA THR A 198 -7.08 -20.43 -52.86
C THR A 198 -7.26 -20.27 -51.35
N GLN A 199 -7.58 -21.35 -50.64
CA GLN A 199 -7.82 -21.38 -49.20
C GLN A 199 -6.59 -21.90 -48.42
N CYS A 200 -5.41 -21.79 -49.01
CA CYS A 200 -4.15 -22.19 -48.39
C CYS A 200 -3.92 -21.47 -47.03
N GLU A 201 -4.28 -20.19 -46.94
CA GLU A 201 -4.13 -19.42 -45.71
C GLU A 201 -5.04 -19.95 -44.58
N GLU A 202 -6.27 -20.34 -44.89
CA GLU A 202 -7.21 -20.92 -43.93
C GLU A 202 -6.70 -22.26 -43.39
N TYR A 203 -6.10 -23.07 -44.26
CA TYR A 203 -5.44 -24.32 -43.87
C TYR A 203 -4.22 -24.06 -42.98
N ASN A 204 -3.33 -23.12 -43.37
CA ASN A 204 -2.18 -22.73 -42.56
C ASN A 204 -2.59 -22.18 -41.20
N ARG A 205 -3.69 -21.42 -41.14
CA ARG A 205 -4.24 -20.93 -39.87
C ARG A 205 -4.76 -22.06 -39.00
N LEU A 206 -5.37 -23.10 -39.58
CA LEU A 206 -5.79 -24.29 -38.86
C LEU A 206 -4.59 -25.05 -38.27
N ILE A 207 -3.52 -25.22 -39.06
CA ILE A 207 -2.25 -25.82 -38.60
C ILE A 207 -1.60 -24.98 -37.51
N ALA A 208 -1.45 -23.67 -37.74
CA ALA A 208 -0.86 -22.74 -36.78
C ALA A 208 -1.57 -22.85 -35.43
N ARG A 209 -2.91 -22.89 -35.46
CA ARG A 209 -3.73 -23.02 -34.26
C ARG A 209 -3.58 -24.38 -33.58
N ARG A 210 -3.74 -25.49 -34.32
CA ARG A 210 -3.85 -26.83 -33.72
C ARG A 210 -2.51 -27.53 -33.47
N LEU A 211 -1.53 -27.33 -34.35
CA LEU A 211 -0.24 -28.00 -34.28
C LEU A 211 0.82 -27.13 -33.60
N LEU A 212 0.78 -25.82 -33.82
CA LEU A 212 1.82 -24.90 -33.34
C LEU A 212 1.36 -24.04 -32.16
N ASN A 213 0.08 -24.11 -31.78
CA ASN A 213 -0.54 -23.29 -30.73
C ASN A 213 -0.29 -21.77 -30.94
N ILE A 214 -0.30 -21.35 -32.21
CA ILE A 214 -0.17 -19.95 -32.63
C ILE A 214 -1.58 -19.41 -32.89
N GLU A 215 -2.03 -18.50 -32.02
CA GLU A 215 -3.29 -17.78 -32.14
C GLU A 215 -3.06 -16.27 -32.04
N GLY A 216 -4.06 -15.46 -32.40
CA GLY A 216 -4.01 -13.99 -32.30
C GLY A 216 -3.97 -13.28 -33.66
N ALA A 217 -3.96 -11.94 -33.61
CA ALA A 217 -3.92 -11.10 -34.82
C ALA A 217 -2.57 -11.18 -35.55
N ASP A 218 -1.50 -11.53 -34.86
CA ASP A 218 -0.13 -11.64 -35.38
C ASP A 218 0.29 -13.09 -35.73
N TRP A 219 -0.68 -14.00 -35.83
CA TRP A 219 -0.42 -15.43 -36.07
C TRP A 219 0.44 -15.67 -37.32
N GLN A 220 0.17 -14.93 -38.40
CA GLN A 220 0.84 -15.11 -39.69
C GLN A 220 2.34 -14.83 -39.58
N ARG A 221 2.72 -13.72 -38.92
CA ARG A 221 4.12 -13.37 -38.70
C ARG A 221 4.88 -14.44 -37.91
N ARG A 222 4.24 -14.99 -36.87
CA ARG A 222 4.84 -16.05 -36.04
C ARG A 222 4.95 -17.38 -36.79
N TYR A 223 3.93 -17.70 -37.56
CA TYR A 223 3.89 -18.89 -38.41
C TYR A 223 4.99 -18.84 -39.47
N ASP A 224 5.11 -17.72 -40.20
CA ASP A 224 6.12 -17.55 -41.25
C ASP A 224 7.54 -17.66 -40.67
N ALA A 225 7.82 -17.01 -39.53
CA ALA A 225 9.11 -17.10 -38.87
C ALA A 225 9.47 -18.54 -38.45
N LEU A 226 8.49 -19.29 -37.94
CA LEU A 226 8.70 -20.70 -37.56
C LEU A 226 8.85 -21.60 -38.79
N TYR A 227 8.04 -21.38 -39.82
CA TYR A 227 8.15 -22.08 -41.10
C TYR A 227 9.54 -21.88 -41.72
N ASP A 228 10.06 -20.65 -41.73
CA ASP A 228 11.40 -20.35 -42.25
C ASP A 228 12.51 -21.08 -41.49
N VAL A 229 12.35 -21.28 -40.17
CA VAL A 229 13.28 -22.09 -39.37
C VAL A 229 13.15 -23.57 -39.74
N LEU A 230 11.93 -24.11 -39.73
CA LEU A 230 11.68 -25.53 -40.03
C LEU A 230 12.14 -25.89 -41.45
N HIS A 231 11.82 -25.07 -42.44
CA HIS A 231 12.19 -25.28 -43.83
C HIS A 231 13.71 -25.23 -44.05
N ARG A 232 14.43 -24.38 -43.30
CA ARG A 232 15.91 -24.41 -43.27
C ARG A 232 16.45 -25.67 -42.60
N MET A 233 15.85 -26.10 -41.49
CA MET A 233 16.25 -27.34 -40.82
C MET A 233 16.06 -28.59 -41.70
N LEU A 234 15.05 -28.61 -42.58
CA LEU A 234 14.86 -29.65 -43.59
C LEU A 234 16.01 -29.72 -44.63
N GLY A 235 16.79 -28.66 -44.78
CA GLY A 235 17.96 -28.59 -45.65
C GLY A 235 19.24 -29.19 -45.05
N LEU A 236 19.30 -29.30 -43.72
CA LEU A 236 20.47 -29.76 -42.99
C LEU A 236 20.88 -31.18 -43.40
N ARG A 237 22.17 -31.36 -43.68
CA ARG A 237 22.77 -32.69 -43.71
C ARG A 237 23.04 -33.13 -42.28
N VAL A 238 22.54 -34.32 -41.95
CA VAL A 238 22.78 -34.96 -40.67
C VAL A 238 24.24 -35.41 -40.64
N ASP A 239 25.08 -34.67 -39.91
CA ASP A 239 26.42 -35.13 -39.50
C ASP A 239 26.32 -35.79 -38.12
N ASP A 240 27.35 -36.55 -37.69
CA ASP A 240 27.36 -37.30 -36.41
C ASP A 240 27.13 -36.41 -35.16
N THR A 241 27.34 -35.10 -35.29
CA THR A 241 27.05 -34.08 -34.27
C THR A 241 25.55 -33.85 -34.05
N LEU A 242 24.72 -34.01 -35.08
CA LEU A 242 23.27 -33.79 -35.02
C LEU A 242 22.54 -34.92 -34.28
N VAL A 243 23.11 -36.13 -34.31
CA VAL A 243 22.61 -37.32 -33.60
C VAL A 243 22.91 -37.25 -32.11
N SER A 244 24.01 -36.58 -31.73
CA SER A 244 24.47 -36.49 -30.34
C SER A 244 23.94 -35.27 -29.57
N ASP A 245 23.76 -34.11 -30.24
CA ASP A 245 23.12 -32.94 -29.64
C ASP A 245 22.18 -32.22 -30.63
N PRO A 246 20.92 -32.68 -30.76
CA PRO A 246 19.91 -32.03 -31.59
C PRO A 246 19.61 -30.58 -31.15
N SER A 247 19.78 -30.29 -29.85
CA SER A 247 19.44 -28.98 -29.27
C SER A 247 20.45 -27.91 -29.64
N GLY A 248 21.74 -28.26 -29.72
CA GLY A 248 22.82 -27.37 -30.16
C GLY A 248 22.62 -26.88 -31.59
N VAL A 249 22.16 -27.76 -32.49
CA VAL A 249 21.94 -27.40 -33.90
C VAL A 249 20.70 -26.51 -34.04
N VAL A 250 19.60 -26.82 -33.34
CA VAL A 250 18.40 -25.96 -33.34
C VAL A 250 18.74 -24.53 -32.90
N ARG A 251 19.64 -24.36 -31.92
CA ARG A 251 20.07 -23.03 -31.43
C ARG A 251 20.76 -22.17 -32.48
N GLU A 252 21.42 -22.77 -33.47
CA GLU A 252 22.07 -22.03 -34.57
C GLU A 252 21.04 -21.41 -35.54
N PHE A 253 19.87 -22.05 -35.67
CA PHE A 253 18.79 -21.58 -36.55
C PHE A 253 17.78 -20.67 -35.85
N LEU A 254 17.76 -20.67 -34.51
CA LEU A 254 16.99 -19.69 -33.76
C LEU A 254 17.55 -18.29 -34.07
N PRO A 255 16.69 -17.29 -34.31
CA PRO A 255 17.16 -15.94 -34.52
C PRO A 255 18.03 -15.55 -33.33
N ILE A 256 19.24 -15.06 -33.62
CA ILE A 256 20.14 -14.52 -32.59
C ILE A 256 19.33 -13.43 -31.90
N VAL A 257 18.85 -13.72 -30.69
CA VAL A 257 18.21 -12.71 -29.87
C VAL A 257 19.29 -11.68 -29.64
N ASP A 258 19.08 -10.48 -30.19
CA ASP A 258 20.03 -9.40 -30.12
C ASP A 258 20.32 -9.15 -28.63
N ARG A 259 21.49 -9.60 -28.16
CA ARG A 259 21.88 -9.58 -26.75
C ARG A 259 21.61 -8.22 -26.09
N PRO A 260 21.87 -7.07 -26.75
CA PRO A 260 21.53 -5.76 -26.21
C PRO A 260 20.04 -5.57 -25.91
N HIS A 261 19.14 -6.14 -26.70
CA HIS A 261 17.70 -6.05 -26.44
C HIS A 261 17.27 -6.92 -25.26
N LEU A 262 17.88 -8.09 -25.10
CA LEU A 262 17.61 -8.96 -23.96
C LEU A 262 18.16 -8.35 -22.67
N GLU A 263 19.37 -7.78 -22.71
CA GLU A 263 19.99 -7.06 -21.59
C GLU A 263 19.12 -5.87 -21.17
N ARG A 264 18.63 -5.05 -22.11
CA ARG A 264 17.68 -3.97 -21.81
C ARG A 264 16.38 -4.46 -21.18
N LEU A 265 15.87 -5.62 -21.61
CA LEU A 265 14.67 -6.22 -21.02
C LEU A 265 14.92 -6.68 -19.58
N VAL A 266 16.07 -7.32 -19.32
CA VAL A 266 16.47 -7.75 -17.99
C VAL A 266 16.68 -6.53 -17.08
N GLU A 267 17.41 -5.52 -17.52
CA GLU A 267 17.59 -4.26 -16.78
C GLU A 267 16.24 -3.57 -16.49
N GLY A 268 15.33 -3.57 -17.47
CA GLY A 268 13.98 -3.04 -17.29
C GLY A 268 13.19 -3.80 -16.23
N LEU A 269 13.26 -5.12 -16.22
CA LEU A 269 12.59 -5.96 -15.23
C LEU A 269 13.19 -5.78 -13.83
N GLU A 270 14.52 -5.70 -13.71
CA GLU A 270 15.21 -5.44 -12.44
C GLU A 270 14.89 -4.03 -11.90
N SER A 271 14.77 -3.03 -12.78
CA SER A 271 14.33 -1.68 -12.41
C SER A 271 12.90 -1.69 -11.86
N ILE A 272 11.98 -2.41 -12.50
CA ILE A 272 10.60 -2.56 -12.01
C ILE A 272 10.56 -3.24 -10.65
N GLN A 273 11.38 -4.27 -10.42
CA GLN A 273 11.46 -4.93 -9.12
C GLN A 273 11.98 -3.99 -8.02
N ARG A 274 13.00 -3.18 -8.33
CA ARG A 274 13.51 -2.14 -7.41
C ARG A 274 12.43 -1.12 -7.07
N ILE A 275 11.72 -0.59 -8.07
CA ILE A 275 10.62 0.36 -7.85
C ILE A 275 9.54 -0.26 -6.96
N HIS A 276 9.20 -1.54 -7.15
CA HIS A 276 8.23 -2.22 -6.31
C HIS A 276 8.69 -2.30 -4.85
N HIS A 277 9.96 -2.64 -4.63
CA HIS A 277 10.56 -2.67 -3.30
C HIS A 277 10.54 -1.29 -2.62
N ASP A 278 10.93 -0.25 -3.35
CA ASP A 278 10.92 1.14 -2.84
C ASP A 278 9.50 1.58 -2.45
N ILE A 279 8.49 1.23 -3.25
CA ILE A 279 7.07 1.53 -2.93
C ILE A 279 6.66 0.85 -1.61
N GLU A 280 7.06 -0.40 -1.39
CA GLU A 280 6.78 -1.11 -0.13
C GLU A 280 7.49 -0.46 1.07
N GLU A 281 8.75 -0.04 0.91
CA GLU A 281 9.47 0.69 1.95
C GLU A 281 8.83 2.04 2.26
N TYR A 282 8.47 2.82 1.24
CA TYR A 282 7.78 4.10 1.42
C TYR A 282 6.41 3.93 2.07
N ALA A 283 5.69 2.85 1.78
CA ALA A 283 4.44 2.53 2.45
C ALA A 283 4.64 2.26 3.95
N LYS A 284 5.70 1.52 4.33
CA LYS A 284 6.08 1.31 5.75
C LYS A 284 6.46 2.63 6.42
N LEU A 285 7.27 3.46 5.79
CA LEU A 285 7.68 4.77 6.30
C LEU A 285 6.47 5.71 6.50
N ARG A 286 5.52 5.69 5.56
CA ARG A 286 4.29 6.46 5.69
C ARG A 286 3.43 5.99 6.87
N ALA A 287 3.36 4.68 7.11
CA ALA A 287 2.62 4.13 8.25
C ALA A 287 3.26 4.52 9.59
N THR A 288 4.59 4.50 9.70
CA THR A 288 5.30 4.92 10.91
C THR A 288 5.11 6.43 11.17
N LEU A 289 5.24 7.27 10.14
CA LEU A 289 4.98 8.70 10.23
C LEU A 289 3.54 9.01 10.68
N ALA A 290 2.54 8.29 10.13
CA ALA A 290 1.15 8.43 10.58
C ALA A 290 0.98 8.07 12.06
N GLY A 291 1.68 7.03 12.54
CA GLY A 291 1.73 6.68 13.96
C GLY A 291 2.31 7.79 14.84
N VAL A 292 3.41 8.42 14.41
CA VAL A 292 4.04 9.54 15.12
C VAL A 292 3.11 10.76 15.18
N VAL A 293 2.42 11.09 14.08
CA VAL A 293 1.45 12.20 14.04
C VAL A 293 0.31 11.96 15.03
N LEU A 294 -0.22 10.73 15.08
CA LEU A 294 -1.29 10.38 16.02
C LEU A 294 -0.79 10.47 17.48
N ALA A 295 0.40 9.96 17.77
CA ALA A 295 1.01 10.05 19.10
C ALA A 295 1.22 11.50 19.53
N ARG A 296 1.70 12.36 18.62
CA ARG A 296 1.87 13.80 18.87
C ARG A 296 0.52 14.49 19.15
N LYS A 297 -0.54 14.14 18.42
CA LYS A 297 -1.88 14.68 18.66
C LYS A 297 -2.39 14.30 20.06
N LYS A 298 -2.29 13.02 20.44
CA LYS A 298 -2.66 12.55 21.78
C LYS A 298 -1.86 13.25 22.88
N TYR A 299 -0.55 13.46 22.66
CA TYR A 299 0.28 14.21 23.61
C TYR A 299 -0.19 15.66 23.77
N HIS A 300 -0.51 16.36 22.67
CA HIS A 300 -1.03 17.74 22.77
C HIS A 300 -2.39 17.79 23.48
N GLU A 301 -3.28 16.84 23.23
CA GLU A 301 -4.56 16.73 23.93
C GLU A 301 -4.35 16.52 25.44
N ALA A 302 -3.42 15.65 25.83
CA ALA A 302 -3.08 15.41 27.23
C ALA A 302 -2.46 16.64 27.90
N VAL A 303 -1.57 17.36 27.20
CA VAL A 303 -0.97 18.61 27.70
C VAL A 303 -2.04 19.69 27.90
N LEU A 304 -2.95 19.86 26.93
CA LEU A 304 -4.04 20.83 27.04
C LEU A 304 -4.99 20.46 28.20
N HIS A 305 -5.30 19.18 28.37
CA HIS A 305 -6.11 18.71 29.48
C HIS A 305 -5.45 18.95 30.84
N ASN A 306 -4.16 18.68 30.98
CA ASN A 306 -3.43 18.99 32.22
C ASN A 306 -3.34 20.49 32.48
N ALA A 307 -3.13 21.30 31.44
CA ALA A 307 -3.11 22.74 31.56
C ALA A 307 -4.49 23.30 32.01
N SER A 308 -5.60 22.77 31.47
CA SER A 308 -6.93 23.19 31.87
C SER A 308 -7.27 22.79 33.31
N LEU A 309 -6.87 21.58 33.75
CA LEU A 309 -7.01 21.15 35.15
C LEU A 309 -6.18 22.03 36.09
N SER A 310 -4.95 22.37 35.71
CA SER A 310 -4.09 23.28 36.50
C SER A 310 -4.70 24.68 36.61
N TRP A 311 -5.26 25.21 35.51
CA TRP A 311 -5.96 26.50 35.52
C TRP A 311 -7.19 26.47 36.42
N LEU A 312 -8.04 25.44 36.32
CA LEU A 312 -9.23 25.28 37.18
C LEU A 312 -8.84 25.23 38.66
N ARG A 313 -7.77 24.49 39.00
CA ARG A 313 -7.27 24.42 40.37
C ARG A 313 -6.81 25.79 40.88
N SER A 314 -6.05 26.53 40.07
CA SER A 314 -5.61 27.89 40.43
C SER A 314 -6.78 28.86 40.56
N ALA A 315 -7.81 28.74 39.71
CA ALA A 315 -9.02 29.56 39.79
C ALA A 315 -9.78 29.30 41.09
N TRP A 316 -9.97 28.03 41.47
CA TRP A 316 -10.58 27.67 42.76
C TRP A 316 -9.79 28.17 43.96
N ILE A 317 -8.46 27.99 43.95
CA ILE A 317 -7.61 28.51 45.04
C ILE A 317 -7.72 30.04 45.13
N SER A 318 -7.79 30.73 44.00
CA SER A 318 -7.99 32.18 43.98
C SER A 318 -9.35 32.58 44.55
N GLU A 319 -10.41 31.85 44.22
CA GLU A 319 -11.77 32.12 44.70
C GLU A 319 -11.88 31.88 46.22
N ASP A 320 -11.33 30.77 46.72
CA ASP A 320 -11.21 30.48 48.15
C ASP A 320 -10.40 31.56 48.89
N ALA A 321 -9.27 32.00 48.30
CA ALA A 321 -8.44 33.05 48.87
C ALA A 321 -9.16 34.40 48.88
N SER A 322 -9.92 34.73 47.84
CA SER A 322 -10.75 35.94 47.79
C SER A 322 -11.88 35.90 48.82
N ALA A 323 -12.53 34.74 49.02
CA ALA A 323 -13.55 34.58 50.06
C ALA A 323 -12.94 34.73 51.46
N ALA A 324 -11.79 34.11 51.72
CA ALA A 324 -11.06 34.24 52.98
C ALA A 324 -10.63 35.70 53.24
N LEU A 325 -10.17 36.41 52.20
CA LEU A 325 -9.83 37.83 52.29
C LEU A 325 -11.05 38.67 52.67
N ALA A 326 -12.19 38.46 52.02
CA ALA A 326 -13.42 39.18 52.32
C ALA A 326 -13.86 38.97 53.79
N THR A 327 -13.78 37.74 54.29
CA THR A 327 -14.08 37.46 55.71
C THR A 327 -13.08 38.11 56.67
N ALA A 328 -11.80 38.18 56.28
CA ALA A 328 -10.78 38.84 57.09
C ALA A 328 -10.98 40.37 57.11
N GLU A 329 -11.33 40.97 55.97
CA GLU A 329 -11.65 42.41 55.86
C GLU A 329 -12.88 42.77 56.71
N GLU A 330 -13.93 41.93 56.71
CA GLU A 330 -15.10 42.12 57.56
C GLU A 330 -14.71 42.06 59.05
N SER A 331 -13.93 41.06 59.46
CA SER A 331 -13.45 40.94 60.84
C SER A 331 -12.55 42.11 61.27
N LEU A 332 -11.73 42.64 60.35
CA LEU A 332 -10.91 43.81 60.59
C LEU A 332 -11.79 45.05 60.80
N HIS A 333 -12.82 45.22 59.98
CA HIS A 333 -13.75 46.34 60.11
C HIS A 333 -14.53 46.29 61.43
N GLU A 334 -14.98 45.10 61.85
CA GLU A 334 -15.59 44.89 63.16
C GLU A 334 -14.62 45.22 64.31
N ALA A 335 -13.36 44.78 64.21
CA ALA A 335 -12.34 45.11 65.19
C ALA A 335 -12.02 46.62 65.24
N GLU A 336 -11.91 47.29 64.09
CA GLU A 336 -11.70 48.73 64.00
C GLU A 336 -12.87 49.52 64.59
N SER A 337 -14.10 49.11 64.31
CA SER A 337 -15.30 49.76 64.88
C SER A 337 -15.36 49.58 66.40
N SER A 338 -15.02 48.38 66.89
CA SER A 338 -14.93 48.09 68.33
C SER A 338 -13.82 48.90 68.99
N ALA A 339 -12.65 49.03 68.34
CA ALA A 339 -11.55 49.85 68.84
C ALA A 339 -11.93 51.33 68.91
N ARG A 340 -12.59 51.88 67.87
CA ARG A 340 -13.10 53.26 67.90
C ARG A 340 -14.14 53.47 69.00
N GLN A 341 -15.00 52.49 69.24
CA GLN A 341 -15.97 52.57 70.33
C GLN A 341 -15.25 52.59 71.69
N ALA A 342 -14.25 51.72 71.88
CA ALA A 342 -13.45 51.70 73.10
C ALA A 342 -12.66 53.01 73.31
N GLU A 343 -12.07 53.58 72.25
CA GLU A 343 -11.41 54.90 72.31
C GLU A 343 -12.41 56.00 72.70
N ALA A 344 -13.61 56.01 72.13
CA ALA A 344 -14.64 56.97 72.50
C ALA A 344 -15.12 56.80 73.96
N GLU A 345 -15.23 55.56 74.44
CA GLU A 345 -15.53 55.25 75.85
C GLU A 345 -14.40 55.72 76.78
N GLU A 346 -13.13 55.53 76.39
CA GLU A 346 -11.98 56.03 77.14
C GLU A 346 -11.95 57.57 77.19
N GLU A 347 -12.18 58.24 76.06
CA GLU A 347 -12.26 59.70 76.00
C GLU A 347 -13.40 60.24 76.88
N ALA A 348 -14.56 59.57 76.86
CA ALA A 348 -15.69 59.92 77.73
C ALA A 348 -15.34 59.73 79.21
N ALA A 349 -14.72 58.61 79.58
CA ALA A 349 -14.28 58.34 80.95
C ALA A 349 -13.22 59.36 81.41
N TYR A 350 -12.29 59.75 80.53
CA TYR A 350 -11.30 60.78 80.82
C TYR A 350 -11.95 62.17 80.98
N ALA A 351 -12.96 62.49 80.17
CA ALA A 351 -13.74 63.71 80.32
C ALA A 351 -14.50 63.74 81.65
N GLU A 352 -15.09 62.62 82.07
CA GLU A 352 -15.73 62.47 83.38
C GLU A 352 -14.70 62.60 84.53
N GLU A 353 -13.53 61.94 84.43
CA GLU A 353 -12.48 62.06 85.44
C GLU A 353 -12.00 63.51 85.57
N THR A 354 -11.76 64.20 84.45
CA THR A 354 -11.33 65.61 84.48
C THR A 354 -12.41 66.54 85.02
N ALA A 355 -13.69 66.29 84.74
CA ALA A 355 -14.80 67.02 85.34
C ALA A 355 -14.86 66.78 86.86
N ALA A 356 -14.78 65.53 87.30
CA ALA A 356 -14.74 65.17 88.72
C ALA A 356 -13.52 65.78 89.45
N ARG A 357 -12.34 65.82 88.81
CA ARG A 357 -11.16 66.51 89.34
C ARG A 357 -11.38 68.01 89.48
N ARG A 358 -12.00 68.67 88.49
CA ARG A 358 -12.34 70.10 88.59
C ARG A 358 -13.34 70.38 89.71
N GLU A 359 -14.35 69.51 89.88
CA GLU A 359 -15.28 69.61 91.01
C GLU A 359 -14.55 69.45 92.34
N LEU A 360 -13.67 68.46 92.46
CA LEU A 360 -12.84 68.25 93.65
C LEU A 360 -11.97 69.48 93.96
N GLU A 361 -11.29 70.03 92.96
CA GLU A 361 -10.48 71.25 93.10
C GLU A 361 -11.35 72.45 93.54
N SER A 362 -12.55 72.59 92.98
CA SER A 362 -13.49 73.65 93.39
C SER A 362 -13.94 73.50 94.85
N LEU A 363 -14.23 72.27 95.28
CA LEU A 363 -14.58 71.96 96.67
C LEU A 363 -13.40 72.20 97.62
N GLN A 364 -12.18 71.85 97.20
CA GLN A 364 -10.97 72.13 97.97
C GLN A 364 -10.72 73.63 98.11
N GLN A 365 -10.92 74.42 97.05
CA GLN A 365 -10.82 75.88 97.12
C GLN A 365 -11.90 76.48 98.04
N LEU A 366 -13.13 75.96 97.98
CA LEU A 366 -14.23 76.39 98.85
C LEU A 366 -13.92 76.08 100.31
N HIS A 367 -13.42 74.87 100.59
CA HIS A 367 -13.01 74.46 101.93
C HIS A 367 -11.80 75.25 102.44
N GLN A 368 -10.80 75.52 101.60
CA GLN A 368 -9.70 76.43 101.96
C GLN A 368 -10.21 77.85 102.25
N GLY A 369 -11.17 78.35 101.47
CA GLY A 369 -11.84 79.63 101.71
C GLY A 369 -12.60 79.65 103.04
N GLU A 370 -13.35 78.60 103.35
CA GLU A 370 -14.07 78.45 104.62
C GLU A 370 -13.12 78.34 105.82
N VAL A 371 -12.02 77.59 105.67
CA VAL A 371 -10.98 77.47 106.71
C VAL A 371 -10.30 78.82 106.93
N VAL A 372 -9.97 79.58 105.88
CA VAL A 372 -9.41 80.93 106.00
C VAL A 372 -10.40 81.88 106.68
N GLN A 373 -11.69 81.81 106.35
CA GLN A 373 -12.72 82.62 107.02
C GLN A 373 -12.92 82.23 108.48
N ALA A 374 -12.87 80.93 108.81
CA ALA A 374 -12.96 80.44 110.18
C ALA A 374 -11.75 80.88 111.02
N VAL A 375 -10.54 80.82 110.44
CA VAL A 375 -9.32 81.32 111.08
C VAL A 375 -9.37 82.84 111.26
N ALA A 376 -9.89 83.59 110.27
CA ALA A 376 -10.07 85.03 110.40
C ALA A 376 -11.05 85.40 111.53
N ARG A 377 -12.20 84.72 111.63
CA ARG A 377 -13.16 84.91 112.73
C ARG A 377 -12.56 84.56 114.09
N ALA A 378 -11.79 83.47 114.17
CA ALA A 378 -11.10 83.08 115.39
C ALA A 378 -10.06 84.14 115.83
N ASN A 379 -9.32 84.71 114.89
CA ASN A 379 -8.37 85.80 115.16
C ASN A 379 -9.06 87.10 115.60
N GLU A 380 -10.20 87.46 115.01
CA GLU A 380 -11.00 88.60 115.48
C GLU A 380 -11.48 88.40 116.92
N THR A 381 -11.99 87.21 117.24
CA THR A 381 -12.39 86.90 118.63
C THR A 381 -11.20 86.98 119.58
N LEU A 382 -10.02 86.47 119.20
CA LEU A 382 -8.81 86.53 120.01
C LEU A 382 -8.36 87.98 120.25
N SER A 383 -8.34 88.82 119.21
CA SER A 383 -8.00 90.24 119.32
C SER A 383 -8.98 91.00 120.23
N SER A 384 -10.29 90.71 120.13
CA SER A 384 -11.30 91.31 121.01
C SER A 384 -11.12 90.93 122.48
N THR A 385 -10.72 89.68 122.77
CA THR A 385 -10.43 89.22 124.12
C THR A 385 -9.15 89.81 124.69
N GLN A 386 -8.11 90.00 123.87
CA GLN A 386 -6.88 90.69 124.29
C GLN A 386 -7.15 92.16 124.63
N HIS A 387 -7.96 92.86 123.83
CA HIS A 387 -8.36 94.24 124.12
C HIS A 387 -9.28 94.38 125.35
N ALA A 388 -10.03 93.32 125.72
CA ALA A 388 -10.77 93.29 126.97
C ALA A 388 -9.85 93.09 128.19
N GLN A 389 -8.86 92.20 128.09
CA GLN A 389 -7.85 92.00 129.14
C GLN A 389 -6.99 93.26 129.37
N ASP A 390 -6.58 93.94 128.31
CA ASP A 390 -5.79 95.18 128.42
C ASP A 390 -6.56 96.35 129.04
N ARG A 391 -7.90 96.36 128.93
CA ARG A 391 -8.75 97.34 129.61
C ARG A 391 -8.88 97.03 131.09
N ALA A 392 -9.14 95.77 131.46
CA ALA A 392 -9.18 95.33 132.85
C ALA A 392 -7.85 95.57 133.58
N ALA A 393 -6.71 95.37 132.90
CA ALA A 393 -5.39 95.62 133.47
C ALA A 393 -5.09 97.12 133.74
N ARG A 394 -5.69 98.03 132.97
CA ARG A 394 -5.56 99.49 133.19
C ARG A 394 -6.43 99.98 134.35
N GLU A 395 -7.65 99.46 134.46
CA GLU A 395 -8.56 99.79 135.55
C GLU A 395 -8.02 99.34 136.92
N LEU A 396 -7.36 98.18 136.97
CA LEU A 396 -6.72 97.69 138.19
C LEU A 396 -5.58 98.60 138.69
N ARG A 397 -4.76 99.16 137.76
CA ARG A 397 -3.67 100.09 138.12
C ARG A 397 -4.18 101.44 138.65
N GLN A 398 -5.29 101.93 138.10
CA GLN A 398 -5.90 103.17 138.59
C GLN A 398 -6.56 103.01 139.97
N ALA A 399 -7.03 101.81 140.30
CA ALA A 399 -7.57 101.51 141.62
C ALA A 399 -6.49 101.44 142.71
N THR A 400 -5.32 100.86 142.42
CA THR A 400 -4.19 100.80 143.36
C THR A 400 -3.58 102.17 143.66
N GLU A 401 -3.45 103.05 142.65
CA GLU A 401 -2.94 104.42 142.87
C GLU A 401 -3.88 105.29 143.74
N ARG A 402 -5.20 105.03 143.72
CA ARG A 402 -6.18 105.74 144.56
C ARG A 402 -6.10 105.29 146.02
N LEU A 403 -5.81 104.02 146.27
CA LEU A 403 -5.67 103.48 147.63
C LEU A 403 -4.45 104.10 148.33
N GLN A 404 -3.33 104.16 147.62
CA GLN A 404 -2.04 104.63 148.15
C GLN A 404 -2.07 106.11 148.56
N ARG A 405 -2.76 106.98 147.78
CA ARG A 405 -2.95 108.39 148.13
C ARG A 405 -3.88 108.61 149.33
N SER A 406 -4.80 107.67 149.60
CA SER A 406 -5.69 107.77 150.76
C SER A 406 -4.98 107.37 152.07
N GLU A 407 -4.02 106.45 152.00
CA GLU A 407 -3.24 106.01 153.16
C GLU A 407 -2.21 107.07 153.59
N GLU A 408 -1.60 107.79 152.64
CA GLU A 408 -0.66 108.89 152.92
C GLU A 408 -1.34 110.10 153.60
N ALA A 409 -2.61 110.39 153.26
CA ALA A 409 -3.38 111.47 153.87
C ALA A 409 -3.82 111.18 155.32
N VAL A 410 -4.03 109.90 155.67
CA VAL A 410 -4.43 109.47 157.02
C VAL A 410 -3.23 109.38 157.97
N ALA A 411 -2.03 109.11 157.45
CA ALA A 411 -0.80 109.10 158.24
C ALA A 411 -0.36 110.52 158.68
N ALA A 412 -0.55 111.54 157.83
CA ALA A 412 -0.18 112.93 158.15
C ALA A 412 -1.08 113.58 159.22
N ALA A 413 -2.36 113.18 159.31
CA ALA A 413 -3.30 113.73 160.29
C ALA A 413 -3.14 113.17 161.72
N ARG A 414 -2.40 112.06 161.89
CA ARG A 414 -2.16 111.44 163.20
C ARG A 414 -0.99 112.03 164.00
N HIS A 415 -0.14 112.84 163.38
CA HIS A 415 1.05 113.37 164.07
C HIS A 415 0.82 114.73 164.76
N SER A 416 -0.36 115.34 164.63
CA SER A 416 -0.68 116.67 165.16
C SER A 416 -1.47 116.68 166.48
N LEU A 417 -1.55 115.57 167.22
CA LEU A 417 -2.45 115.48 168.39
C LEU A 417 -1.89 114.86 169.67
N ASP A 418 -0.58 114.60 169.81
CA ASP A 418 -0.01 114.23 171.13
C ASP A 418 1.45 114.72 171.29
N THR A 419 1.65 116.03 171.49
CA THR A 419 2.43 116.71 172.56
C THR A 419 2.65 118.19 172.25
#